data_AF-A0A9J6AB05-F1
#
_entry.id   AF-A0A9J6AB05-F1
#
_cell.length_a   1.000
_cell.length_b   1.000
_cell.length_c   1.000
_cell.angle_alpha   90.00
_cell.angle_beta   90.00
_cell.angle_gamma   90.00
#
_symmetry.space_group_name_H-M   'P 1'
#
loop_
_entity.id
_entity.type
_entity.pdbx_description
1 polymer ?
#
loop_
_entity_poly.entity_id
_entity_poly.type
_entity_poly.pdbx_seq_one_letter_code
_entity_poly.pdbx_strand_id
1 'polypeptide(L)'
;MSGKSANTPIRPIAFVSDEETEKSMFRKFVETRERIAAAKRRLAILDQTEWILRERIIEVDMERTSVKRKIAKIDQKIINITKASARIPKIERDIKKLNFRNASSMRLEDLILVFHH
;
A
#
# COMPACT_ATOMS: atom_id res chain seq x y z
N MET A 1 -91.30 5.53 -11.91
CA MET A 1 -90.46 4.35 -11.62
C MET A 1 -89.69 3.98 -12.89
N SER A 2 -88.40 4.30 -12.97
CA SER A 2 -87.55 4.01 -14.13
C SER A 2 -86.59 2.87 -13.78
N GLY A 3 -86.92 1.65 -14.23
CA GLY A 3 -86.06 0.49 -14.07
C GLY A 3 -85.00 0.47 -15.16
N LYS A 4 -83.78 0.92 -14.84
CA LYS A 4 -82.60 0.71 -15.69
C LYS A 4 -82.12 -0.73 -15.51
N SER A 5 -82.48 -1.62 -16.43
CA SER A 5 -81.84 -2.93 -16.53
C SER A 5 -80.50 -2.78 -17.25
N ALA A 6 -79.40 -2.79 -16.48
CA ALA A 6 -78.05 -2.83 -17.01
C ALA A 6 -77.65 -4.29 -17.29
N ASN A 7 -78.14 -4.85 -18.40
CA ASN A 7 -77.59 -6.10 -18.94
C ASN A 7 -76.25 -5.81 -19.60
N THR A 8 -75.19 -5.69 -18.80
CA THR A 8 -73.81 -5.71 -19.31
C THR A 8 -73.39 -7.18 -19.47
N PRO A 9 -72.95 -7.62 -20.66
CA PRO A 9 -72.43 -8.98 -20.83
C PRO A 9 -71.24 -9.20 -19.89
N ILE A 10 -71.31 -10.24 -19.05
CA ILE A 10 -70.17 -10.68 -18.24
C ILE A 10 -69.08 -11.09 -19.23
N ARG A 11 -67.96 -10.35 -19.24
CA ARG A 11 -66.80 -10.72 -20.05
C ARG A 11 -66.27 -12.06 -19.53
N PRO A 12 -65.95 -13.03 -20.41
CA PRO A 12 -65.32 -14.28 -19.98
C PRO A 12 -64.03 -13.94 -19.24
N ILE A 13 -63.94 -14.35 -17.97
CA ILE A 13 -62.68 -14.33 -17.24
C ILE A 13 -61.82 -15.42 -17.89
N ALA A 14 -60.69 -15.03 -18.49
CA ALA A 14 -59.72 -15.98 -19.01
C ALA A 14 -59.15 -16.77 -17.82
N PHE A 15 -59.64 -17.98 -17.61
CA PHE A 15 -59.06 -18.93 -16.67
C PHE A 15 -57.73 -19.41 -17.27
N VAL A 16 -56.62 -18.87 -16.76
CA VAL A 16 -55.29 -19.48 -16.94
C VAL A 16 -55.36 -20.86 -16.27
N SER A 17 -55.04 -21.93 -17.00
CA SER A 17 -55.14 -23.27 -16.42
C SER A 17 -54.10 -23.45 -15.30
N ASP A 18 -54.44 -24.23 -14.28
CA ASP A 18 -53.53 -24.54 -13.18
C ASP A 18 -52.21 -25.16 -13.69
N GLU A 19 -52.27 -25.90 -14.81
CA GLU A 19 -51.10 -26.49 -15.46
C GLU A 19 -50.16 -25.45 -16.08
N GLU A 20 -50.68 -24.37 -16.67
CA GLU A 20 -49.85 -23.29 -17.20
C GLU A 20 -49.19 -22.49 -16.06
N THR A 21 -49.92 -22.30 -14.96
CA THR A 21 -49.41 -21.68 -13.73
C THR A 21 -48.31 -22.54 -13.10
N GLU A 22 -48.49 -23.85 -13.01
CA GLU A 22 -47.51 -24.80 -12.47
C GLU A 22 -46.22 -24.84 -13.31
N LYS A 23 -46.35 -24.93 -14.64
CA LYS A 23 -45.20 -24.88 -15.56
C LYS A 23 -44.42 -23.56 -15.45
N SER A 24 -45.12 -22.44 -15.29
CA SER A 24 -44.52 -21.12 -15.07
C SER A 24 -43.75 -21.05 -13.75
N MET A 25 -44.34 -21.56 -12.66
CA MET A 25 -43.67 -21.62 -11.35
C MET A 25 -42.44 -22.53 -11.37
N PHE A 26 -42.53 -23.70 -12.01
CA PHE A 26 -41.41 -24.62 -12.15
C PHE A 26 -40.26 -23.98 -12.93
N ARG A 27 -40.56 -23.26 -14.03
CA ARG A 27 -39.54 -22.54 -14.80
C ARG A 27 -38.83 -21.48 -13.95
N LYS A 28 -39.58 -20.67 -13.19
CA LYS A 28 -39.00 -19.66 -12.28
C LYS A 28 -38.15 -20.30 -11.18
N PHE A 29 -38.56 -21.45 -10.67
CA PHE A 29 -37.80 -22.19 -9.67
C PHE A 29 -36.44 -22.67 -10.22
N VAL A 30 -36.44 -23.26 -11.41
CA VAL A 30 -35.19 -23.70 -12.09
C VAL A 30 -34.26 -22.51 -12.33
N GLU A 31 -34.78 -21.42 -12.90
CA GLU A 31 -33.99 -20.21 -13.16
C GLU A 31 -33.39 -19.63 -11.86
N THR A 32 -34.17 -19.61 -10.78
CA THR A 32 -33.70 -19.14 -9.47
C THR A 32 -32.59 -20.03 -8.94
N ARG A 33 -32.70 -21.36 -9.07
CA ARG A 33 -31.65 -22.30 -8.67
C ARG A 33 -30.36 -22.08 -9.44
N GLU A 34 -30.45 -21.85 -10.75
CA GLU A 34 -29.28 -21.55 -11.60
C GLU A 34 -28.61 -20.24 -11.19
N ARG A 35 -29.40 -19.19 -10.92
CA ARG A 35 -28.89 -17.90 -10.41
C ARG A 35 -28.19 -18.07 -9.06
N ILE A 36 -28.75 -18.84 -8.13
CA ILE A 36 -28.12 -19.14 -6.84
C ILE A 36 -26.80 -19.90 -7.04
N ALA A 37 -26.78 -20.90 -7.93
CA ALA A 37 -25.56 -21.65 -8.22
C ALA A 37 -24.47 -20.75 -8.83
N ALA A 38 -24.84 -19.85 -9.74
CA ALA A 38 -23.92 -18.85 -10.30
C ALA A 38 -23.39 -17.89 -9.22
N ALA A 39 -24.26 -17.41 -8.33
CA ALA A 39 -23.87 -16.56 -7.22
C ALA A 39 -22.89 -17.25 -6.26
N LYS A 40 -23.13 -18.52 -5.91
CA LYS A 40 -22.22 -19.32 -5.08
C LYS A 40 -20.84 -19.47 -5.71
N ARG A 41 -20.76 -19.71 -7.03
CA ARG A 41 -19.47 -19.78 -7.73
C ARG A 41 -18.73 -18.44 -7.70
N ARG A 42 -19.44 -17.33 -7.91
CA ARG A 42 -18.84 -15.98 -7.81
C ARG A 42 -18.33 -15.69 -6.41
N LEU A 43 -19.09 -16.08 -5.38
CA LEU A 43 -18.67 -15.91 -3.99
C LEU A 43 -17.39 -16.67 -3.67
N ALA A 44 -17.28 -17.94 -4.10
CA ALA A 44 -16.05 -18.71 -3.90
C ALA A 44 -14.81 -18.08 -4.56
N ILE A 45 -14.98 -17.49 -5.76
CA ILE A 45 -13.90 -16.75 -6.44
C ILE A 45 -13.51 -15.50 -5.63
N LEU A 46 -14.48 -14.77 -5.08
CA LEU A 46 -14.25 -13.60 -4.25
C LEU A 46 -13.51 -13.99 -2.96
N ASP A 47 -13.93 -15.07 -2.28
CA ASP A 47 -13.28 -15.56 -1.06
C ASP A 47 -11.81 -15.93 -1.32
N GLN A 48 -11.52 -16.61 -2.44
CA GLN A 48 -10.16 -16.93 -2.84
C GLN A 48 -9.35 -15.66 -3.14
N THR A 49 -9.95 -14.70 -3.83
CA THR A 49 -9.28 -13.42 -4.18
C THR A 49 -8.97 -12.62 -2.92
N GLU A 50 -9.90 -12.57 -1.96
CA GLU A 50 -9.72 -11.90 -0.67
C GLU A 50 -8.54 -12.49 0.08
N TRP A 51 -8.43 -13.83 0.12
CA TRP A 51 -7.34 -14.51 0.78
C TRP A 51 -5.97 -14.13 0.18
N ILE A 52 -5.84 -14.13 -1.15
CA ILE A 52 -4.61 -13.74 -1.85
C ILE A 52 -4.26 -12.26 -1.56
N LEU A 53 -5.26 -11.38 -1.53
CA LEU A 53 -5.04 -9.97 -1.22
C LEU A 53 -4.56 -9.77 0.22
N ARG A 54 -5.09 -10.54 1.18
CA ARG A 54 -4.65 -10.48 2.58
C ARG A 54 -3.18 -10.91 2.73
N GLU A 55 -2.76 -11.96 2.03
CA GLU A 55 -1.36 -12.41 2.03
C GLU A 55 -0.42 -11.32 1.46
N ARG A 56 -0.79 -10.71 0.33
CA ARG A 56 -0.03 -9.61 -0.28
C ARG A 56 0.07 -8.38 0.62
N ILE A 57 -0.98 -8.04 1.36
CA ILE A 57 -0.95 -6.92 2.33
C ILE A 57 0.10 -7.18 3.41
N ILE A 58 0.16 -8.41 3.93
CA ILE A 58 1.16 -8.80 4.94
C ILE A 58 2.57 -8.68 4.38
N GLU A 59 2.81 -9.16 3.16
CA GLU A 59 4.11 -9.07 2.49
C GLU A 59 4.56 -7.61 2.34
N VAL A 60 3.68 -6.74 1.83
CA VAL A 60 3.95 -5.30 1.68
C VAL A 60 4.25 -4.65 3.02
N ASP A 61 3.55 -5.01 4.09
CA ASP A 61 3.81 -4.46 5.43
C ASP A 61 5.17 -4.90 6.00
N MET A 62 5.58 -6.14 5.73
CA MET A 62 6.92 -6.63 6.09
C MET A 62 8.00 -5.87 5.33
N GLU A 63 7.85 -5.68 4.02
CA GLU A 63 8.78 -4.90 3.20
C GLU A 63 8.87 -3.44 3.68
N ARG A 64 7.73 -2.80 3.91
CA ARG A 64 7.65 -1.43 4.44
C ARG A 64 8.40 -1.31 5.76
N THR A 65 8.26 -2.29 6.64
CA THR A 65 8.99 -2.32 7.93
C THR A 65 10.49 -2.46 7.72
N SER A 66 10.91 -3.31 6.78
CA SER A 66 12.33 -3.47 6.41
C SER A 66 12.93 -2.15 5.87
N VAL A 67 12.22 -1.47 4.98
CA VAL A 67 12.63 -0.16 4.44
C VAL A 67 12.75 0.88 5.55
N LYS A 68 11.77 0.97 6.45
CA LYS A 68 11.84 1.89 7.61
C LYS A 68 13.09 1.67 8.45
N ARG A 69 13.47 0.41 8.72
CA ARG A 69 14.71 0.09 9.46
C ARG A 69 15.97 0.54 8.70
N LYS A 70 15.99 0.40 7.37
CA LYS A 70 17.12 0.86 6.54
C LYS A 70 17.25 2.38 6.57
N ILE A 71 16.13 3.10 6.47
CA ILE A 71 16.10 4.57 6.59
C ILE A 71 16.66 5.01 7.94
N ALA A 72 16.19 4.43 9.05
CA ALA A 72 16.70 4.77 10.39
C ALA A 72 18.22 4.55 10.53
N LYS A 73 18.77 3.50 9.90
CA LYS A 73 20.23 3.27 9.86
C LYS A 73 20.97 4.34 9.05
N ILE A 74 20.39 4.79 7.94
CA ILE A 74 20.94 5.89 7.11
C ILE A 74 20.91 7.19 7.92
N ASP A 75 19.81 7.51 8.57
CA ASP A 75 19.68 8.71 9.40
C ASP A 75 20.73 8.74 10.51
N GLN A 76 20.97 7.61 11.18
CA GLN A 76 22.01 7.52 12.20
C GLN A 76 23.42 7.74 11.62
N LYS A 77 23.70 7.24 10.41
CA LYS A 77 24.97 7.49 9.72
C LYS A 77 25.14 8.96 9.36
N ILE A 78 24.08 9.61 8.87
CA ILE A 78 24.09 11.04 8.58
C ILE A 78 24.41 11.84 9.85
N ILE A 79 23.73 11.55 10.96
CA ILE A 79 24.01 12.22 12.25
C ILE A 79 25.48 12.05 12.65
N ASN A 80 26.04 10.85 12.51
CA ASN A 80 27.44 10.58 12.85
C ASN A 80 28.40 11.37 11.95
N ILE A 81 28.14 11.44 10.65
CA ILE A 81 28.92 12.25 9.69
C ILE A 81 28.84 13.72 10.07
N THR A 82 27.64 14.26 10.33
CA THR A 82 27.46 15.66 10.72
C THR A 82 28.25 15.99 11.99
N LYS A 83 28.23 15.11 13.00
CA LYS A 83 29.03 15.27 14.23
C LYS A 83 30.53 15.25 13.97
N ALA A 84 31.00 14.39 13.07
CA ALA A 84 32.40 14.34 12.68
C ALA A 84 32.81 15.61 11.92
N SER A 85 32.02 16.02 10.93
CA SER A 85 32.26 17.23 10.13
C SER A 85 32.29 18.50 10.98
N ALA A 86 31.46 18.60 12.02
CA ALA A 86 31.48 19.74 12.95
C ALA A 86 32.82 19.89 13.70
N ARG A 87 33.65 18.84 13.78
CA ARG A 87 34.97 18.89 14.43
C ARG A 87 36.08 19.33 13.48
N ILE A 88 35.86 19.29 12.16
CA ILE A 88 36.87 19.63 11.14
C ILE A 88 37.46 21.02 11.36
N PRO A 89 36.68 22.10 11.58
CA PRO A 89 37.25 23.44 11.76
C PRO A 89 38.18 23.55 12.97
N LYS A 90 37.90 22.78 14.04
CA LYS A 90 38.78 22.73 15.22
C LYS A 90 40.08 22.01 14.89
N ILE A 91 40.00 20.85 14.23
CA ILE A 91 41.17 20.09 13.79
C ILE A 91 42.05 20.94 12.87
N GLU A 92 41.47 21.62 11.88
CA GLU A 92 42.19 22.53 10.99
C GLU A 92 42.91 23.65 11.75
N ARG A 93 42.24 24.24 12.76
CA ARG A 93 42.85 25.26 13.62
C ARG A 93 44.01 24.71 14.44
N ASP A 94 43.85 23.51 15.01
CA ASP A 94 44.88 22.88 15.84
C ASP A 94 46.11 22.50 14.99
N ILE A 95 45.90 22.01 13.76
CA ILE A 95 46.98 21.76 12.77
C ILE A 95 47.72 23.06 12.43
N LYS A 96 47.00 24.15 12.12
CA LYS A 96 47.64 25.46 11.82
C LYS A 96 48.51 25.95 12.98
N LYS A 97 48.06 25.78 14.23
CA LYS A 97 48.85 26.16 15.42
C LYS A 97 50.11 25.30 15.58
N LEU A 98 50.01 23.99 15.38
CA LEU A 98 51.16 23.09 15.44
C LEU A 98 52.20 23.45 14.38
N ASN A 99 51.77 23.71 13.14
CA ASN A 99 52.68 24.11 12.06
C ASN A 99 53.39 25.44 12.37
N PHE A 100 52.67 26.43 12.91
CA PHE A 100 53.29 27.68 13.34
C PHE A 100 54.30 27.47 14.47
N ARG A 101 53.96 26.65 15.48
CA ARG A 101 54.86 26.32 16.58
C ARG A 101 56.12 25.61 16.09
N ASN A 102 55.99 24.64 15.19
CA ASN A 102 57.14 23.92 14.62
C ASN A 102 58.04 24.85 13.81
N ALA A 103 57.46 25.73 12.98
CA ALA A 103 58.24 26.74 12.25
C ALA A 103 58.98 27.70 13.21
N SER A 104 58.35 28.08 14.33
CA SER A 104 58.98 28.92 15.34
C SER A 104 60.04 28.22 16.20
N SER A 105 60.03 26.87 16.25
CA SER A 105 60.99 26.09 17.04
C SER A 105 62.14 25.51 16.21
N MET A 106 62.16 25.72 14.89
CA MET A 106 63.34 25.43 14.09
C MET A 106 64.49 26.33 14.56
N ARG A 107 65.59 25.71 14.99
CA ARG A 107 66.81 26.44 15.35
C ARG A 107 67.49 26.89 14.05
N LEU A 108 68.22 28.00 14.11
CA LEU A 108 68.93 28.58 12.96
C LEU A 108 69.84 27.55 12.25
N GLU A 109 70.37 26.59 13.00
CA GLU A 109 71.21 25.48 12.53
C GLU A 109 70.47 24.49 11.60
N ASP A 110 69.17 24.26 11.83
CA ASP A 110 68.34 23.36 11.01
C ASP A 110 67.93 24.03 9.69
N LEU A 111 67.89 25.37 9.65
CA LEU A 111 67.58 26.13 8.44
C LEU A 111 68.73 26.09 7.42
N ILE A 112 69.99 26.07 7.90
CA ILE A 112 71.19 26.08 7.05
C ILE A 112 71.35 24.74 6.30
N LEU A 113 70.94 23.62 6.91
CA LEU A 113 70.98 22.27 6.29
C LEU A 113 69.96 22.06 5.16
N VAL A 114 68.84 22.80 5.16
CA VAL A 114 67.78 22.68 4.14
C VAL A 114 68.09 23.48 2.86
N PHE A 115 68.93 24.51 2.95
CA PHE A 115 69.29 25.38 1.81
C PHE A 115 70.63 25.03 1.13
N HIS A 116 71.36 24.03 1.61
CA HIS A 116 72.68 23.64 1.07
C HIS A 116 72.71 22.29 0.34
N HIS A 117 71.58 21.79 -0.14
CA HIS A 117 71.52 20.62 -1.03
C HIS A 117 70.71 20.89 -2.29
#